data_AF-A0A1G2LVH2-F1
#
_entry.id   AF-A0A1G2LVH2-F1
#
_cell.length_a   1.000
_cell.length_b   1.000
_cell.length_c   1.000
_cell.angle_alpha   90.00
_cell.angle_beta   90.00
_cell.angle_gamma   90.00
#
_symmetry.space_group_name_H-M   'P 1'
#
loop_
_entity.id
_entity.type
_entity.pdbx_description
1 polymer ?
#
loop_
_entity_poly.entity_id
_entity_poly.type
_entity_poly.pdbx_seq_one_letter_code
_entity_poly.pdbx_strand_id
1 'polypeptide(L)' 'MVQKYVTIKEAAELLGVSPLTLRNWDKKGFLEPARHPINNYRVYSITDLENFIKRIDSGKPKKLKITFIEE' A
#
# COMPACT_ATOMS: atom_id res chain seq x y z
N MET A 1 -21.74 2.89 -0.84
CA MET A 1 -20.34 3.34 -1.02
C MET A 1 -19.54 2.15 -1.49
N VAL A 2 -18.84 2.26 -2.62
CA VAL A 2 -18.11 1.14 -3.22
C VAL A 2 -16.79 0.99 -2.48
N GLN A 3 -16.67 -0.02 -1.60
CA GLN A 3 -15.37 -0.38 -1.03
C GLN A 3 -14.56 -1.01 -2.17
N LYS A 4 -13.76 -0.18 -2.84
CA LYS A 4 -12.93 -0.62 -3.95
C LYS A 4 -11.66 -1.21 -3.36
N TYR A 5 -11.50 -2.52 -3.54
CA TYR A 5 -10.29 -3.24 -3.17
C TYR A 5 -9.32 -3.20 -4.35
N VAL A 6 -8.06 -2.96 -4.05
CA VAL A 6 -6.97 -2.89 -5.03
C VAL A 6 -5.89 -3.91 -4.68
N THR A 7 -5.19 -4.38 -5.70
CA THR A 7 -4.06 -5.28 -5.51
C THR A 7 -2.85 -4.55 -4.93
N ILE A 8 -1.84 -5.30 -4.47
CA ILE A 8 -0.55 -4.74 -4.01
C ILE A 8 0.11 -3.84 -5.05
N LYS A 9 -0.05 -4.14 -6.34
CA LYS A 9 0.55 -3.38 -7.43
C LYS A 9 -0.13 -2.03 -7.58
N GLU A 10 -1.45 -2.04 -7.69
CA GLU A 10 -2.27 -0.83 -7.77
C GLU A 10 -2.13 0.04 -6.51
N ALA A 11 -2.11 -0.57 -5.32
CA ALA A 11 -1.88 0.14 -4.06
C ALA A 11 -0.51 0.83 -4.04
N ALA A 12 0.52 0.18 -4.55
CA ALA A 12 1.86 0.75 -4.65
C ALA A 12 1.89 1.94 -5.63
N GLU A 13 1.22 1.83 -6.78
CA GLU A 13 1.05 2.91 -7.75
C GLU A 13 0.29 4.11 -7.15
N LEU A 14 -0.82 3.85 -6.44
CA LEU A 14 -1.61 4.89 -5.75
C LEU A 14 -0.80 5.61 -4.67
N LEU A 15 0.08 4.89 -3.97
CA LEU A 15 0.93 5.44 -2.91
C LEU A 15 2.24 6.05 -3.44
N GLY A 16 2.55 5.91 -4.73
CA GLY A 16 3.83 6.35 -5.30
C GLY A 16 5.03 5.61 -4.72
N VAL A 17 4.86 4.35 -4.31
CA VAL A 17 5.93 3.50 -3.75
C VAL A 17 6.15 2.26 -4.60
N SER A 18 7.29 1.59 -4.42
CA SER A 18 7.51 0.28 -5.05
C SER A 18 6.61 -0.79 -4.40
N PRO A 19 6.11 -1.78 -5.18
CA PRO A 19 5.44 -2.96 -4.62
C PRO A 19 6.28 -3.68 -3.55
N LEU A 20 7.61 -3.61 -3.65
CA LEU A 20 8.50 -4.16 -2.62
C LEU A 20 8.39 -3.41 -1.29
N THR A 21 8.26 -2.08 -1.34
CA THR A 21 8.02 -1.26 -0.15
C THR A 21 6.69 -1.63 0.49
N LEU A 22 5.63 -1.78 -0.33
CA LEU A 22 4.33 -2.20 0.17
C LEU A 22 4.39 -3.59 0.82
N ARG A 23 5.11 -4.55 0.21
CA ARG A 23 5.36 -5.88 0.80
C ARG A 23 6.12 -5.81 2.12
N ASN A 24 7.06 -4.88 2.26
CA ASN A 24 7.77 -4.67 3.51
C ASN A 24 6.84 -4.10 4.59
N TRP A 25 5.92 -3.21 4.23
CA TRP A 25 4.92 -2.68 5.14
C TRP A 25 3.90 -3.75 5.57
N ASP A 26 3.49 -4.61 4.64
CA ASP A 26 2.67 -5.81 4.90
C ASP A 26 3.34 -6.71 5.95
N LYS A 27 4.61 -7.06 5.74
CA LYS A 27 5.39 -7.89 6.67
C LYS A 27 5.57 -7.25 8.04
N LYS A 28 5.63 -5.92 8.10
CA LYS A 28 5.78 -5.17 9.35
C LYS A 28 4.44 -4.90 10.06
N GLY A 29 3.30 -5.25 9.44
CA GLY A 29 1.97 -5.02 10.01
C GLY A 29 1.53 -3.56 9.98
N PHE A 30 2.08 -2.75 9.07
CA PHE A 30 1.67 -1.35 8.90
C PHE A 30 0.34 -1.20 8.13
N LEU A 31 0.04 -2.17 7.26
CA LEU A 31 -1.19 -2.25 6.49
C LEU A 31 -1.86 -3.58 6.82
N GLU A 32 -3.19 -3.57 6.92
CA GLU A 32 -3.99 -4.78 7.13
C GLU A 32 -4.53 -5.26 5.77
N PRO A 33 -3.86 -6.21 5.09
CA PRO A 33 -4.37 -6.74 3.84
C PRO A 33 -5.66 -7.53 4.11
N ALA A 34 -6.73 -7.18 3.41
CA ALA A 34 -7.87 -8.05 3.31
C ALA A 34 -7.51 -9.24 2.40
N ARG A 35 -8.06 -10.42 2.71
CA ARG A 35 -7.91 -11.60 1.86
C ARG A 35 -9.11 -11.69 0.94
N HIS A 36 -8.85 -11.78 -0.36
CA HIS A 36 -9.91 -11.98 -1.32
C HIS A 36 -10.60 -13.33 -1.07
N PRO A 37 -11.93 -13.40 -0.88
CA PRO A 37 -12.62 -14.64 -0.48
C PRO A 37 -12.50 -15.77 -1.51
N ILE A 38 -12.28 -15.41 -2.79
CA ILE A 38 -12.23 -16.36 -3.91
C ILE A 38 -10.80 -16.87 -4.19
N ASN A 39 -9.79 -16.00 -4.15
CA ASN A 39 -8.43 -16.33 -4.62
C ASN A 39 -7.36 -16.20 -3.52
N ASN A 40 -7.75 -15.86 -2.29
CA ASN A 40 -6.84 -15.67 -1.15
C ASN A 40 -5.68 -14.66 -1.40
N TYR A 41 -5.79 -13.85 -2.45
CA TYR A 41 -4.84 -12.78 -2.73
C TYR A 41 -4.99 -11.66 -1.69
N ARG A 42 -3.86 -11.01 -1.41
CA ARG A 42 -3.83 -9.80 -0.59
C ARG A 42 -4.40 -8.65 -1.40
N VAL A 43 -5.46 -8.05 -0.87
CA VAL A 43 -6.08 -6.84 -1.42
C VAL A 43 -6.13 -5.77 -0.34
N TYR A 44 -6.02 -4.52 -0.75
CA TYR A 44 -6.03 -3.36 0.12
C TYR A 44 -7.28 -2.54 -0.19
N SER A 45 -8.00 -2.11 0.84
CA SER A 45 -9.08 -1.15 0.65
C SER A 45 -8.47 0.21 0.31
N ILE A 46 -8.98 0.89 -0.71
CA ILE A 46 -8.54 2.26 -1.02
C ILE A 46 -8.73 3.16 0.21
N THR A 47 -9.81 2.99 0.96
CA THR A 47 -10.08 3.76 2.18
C THR A 47 -8.99 3.55 3.24
N ASP A 48 -8.48 2.33 3.39
CA ASP A 48 -7.41 2.03 4.35
C ASP A 48 -6.07 2.63 3.90
N LEU A 49 -5.79 2.61 2.60
CA LEU A 49 -4.60 3.26 2.03
C LEU A 49 -4.66 4.79 2.26
N GLU A 50 -5.80 5.42 2.02
CA GLU A 50 -5.99 6.86 2.27
C GLU A 50 -5.83 7.21 3.76
N ASN A 51 -6.43 6.41 4.64
CA ASN A 51 -6.27 6.58 6.09
C ASN A 51 -4.82 6.38 6.54
N PHE A 52 -4.12 5.43 5.92
CA PHE A 52 -2.71 5.19 6.16
C PHE A 52 -1.87 6.41 5.75
N ILE A 53 -2.09 6.99 4.56
CA ILE A 53 -1.44 8.23 4.11
C ILE A 53 -1.66 9.35 5.12
N LYS A 54 -2.91 9.54 5.57
CA LYS A 54 -3.24 10.56 6.56
C LYS A 54 -2.52 10.36 7.89
N ARG A 55 -2.33 9.10 8.34
CA ARG A 55 -1.55 8.78 9.55
C ARG A 55 -0.05 9.04 9.38
N ILE A 56 0.53 8.70 8.23
CA ILE A 56 1.98 8.87 7.99
C ILE A 56 2.37 10.31 7.68
N ASP A 57 1.45 11.17 7.24
CA ASP A 57 1.74 12.59 6.96
C ASP A 57 2.15 13.35 8.24
N SER A 58 1.72 12.88 9.42
CA SER A 58 2.19 13.40 10.72
C SER A 58 3.61 12.93 11.12
N GLY A 59 4.24 12.06 10.34
CA GLY A 59 5.56 11.50 10.61
C GLY A 59 6.17 10.86 9.38
N LYS A 60 6.54 11.69 8.38
CA LYS A 60 7.19 11.24 7.14
C LYS A 60 8.25 10.17 7.43
N PRO A 61 8.21 8.97 6.81
CA PRO A 61 9.31 8.03 6.91
C PRO A 61 10.57 8.67 6.29
N LYS A 62 11.48 9.06 7.19
CA LYS A 62 12.80 9.61 6.88
C LYS A 62 13.60 8.51 6.15
N LYS A 63 14.07 8.83 4.94
CA LYS A 63 14.77 7.99 3.94
C LYS A 63 13.87 7.08 3.09
N LEU A 64 13.62 7.52 1.87
CA LEU A 64 13.61 6.64 0.71
C LEU A 64 14.43 7.32 -0.39
N LYS A 65 15.69 6.87 -0.56
CA LYS A 65 16.42 7.07 -1.81
C LYS A 65 15.65 6.29 -2.87
N ILE A 66 14.97 6.98 -3.78
CA ILE A 66 14.32 6.32 -4.91
C ILE A 66 15.10 6.77 -6.14
N THR A 67 15.98 5.87 -6.57
CA THR A 67 16.45 5.87 -7.95
C THR A 67 15.19 5.71 -8.79
N PHE A 68 14.79 6.77 -9.49
CA PHE A 68 13.88 6.68 -10.62
C PHE A 68 14.53 5.69 -11.59
N ILE A 69 13.96 4.50 -11.69
CA ILE A 69 14.16 3.65 -12.86
C ILE A 69 12.88 3.85 -13.64
N GLU A 70 12.90 4.86 -14.51
CA GLU A 70 12.02 4.90 -15.67
C GLU A 70 12.46 3.76 -16.59
N GLU A 71 11.51 2.91 -16.96
CA GLU A 71 11.56 2.10 -18.18
C GLU A 71 10.37 2.49 -19.05
#